data_AF-A0A2C6AHA5-F1
#
_entry.id   AF-A0A2C6AHA5-F1
#
_cell.length_a   1.000
_cell.length_b   1.000
_cell.length_c   1.000
_cell.angle_alpha   90.00
_cell.angle_beta   90.00
_cell.angle_gamma   90.00
#
_symmetry.space_group_name_H-M   'P 1'
#
loop_
_entity.id
_entity.type
_entity.pdbx_description
1 polymer ?
#
loop_
_entity_poly.entity_id
_entity_poly.type
_entity_poly.pdbx_seq_one_letter_code
_entity_poly.pdbx_strand_id
1 'polypeptide(L)'
;MRAIAIASSLAALAAAAAAERTENIRISKFLVRKNAAPDGTTIRVVDFKLDGDDAHGLGCTVQAPAYYPKPSEVSTCGSSKYRFALHPGNDTEFSLRIYHETGLA
;
A
#
# COMPACT_ATOMS: atom_id res chain seq x y z
N MET A 1 -51.61 46.29 -8.33
CA MET A 1 -50.22 46.11 -8.83
C MET A 1 -49.29 46.37 -7.65
N ARG A 2 -48.48 45.48 -7.10
CA ARG A 2 -47.86 44.23 -7.55
C ARG A 2 -47.50 43.40 -6.30
N ALA A 3 -47.68 42.08 -6.37
CA ALA A 3 -47.17 41.14 -5.38
C ALA A 3 -45.64 41.00 -5.55
N ILE A 4 -44.89 40.95 -4.45
CA ILE A 4 -43.46 40.61 -4.46
C ILE A 4 -43.33 39.24 -3.79
N ALA A 5 -43.13 38.23 -4.62
CA ALA A 5 -42.80 36.88 -4.21
C ALA A 5 -41.37 36.88 -3.64
N ILE A 6 -41.23 36.48 -2.38
CA ILE A 6 -39.92 36.24 -1.76
C ILE A 6 -39.49 34.85 -2.21
N ALA A 7 -38.54 34.81 -3.16
CA ALA A 7 -37.99 33.59 -3.71
C ALA A 7 -37.26 32.81 -2.61
N SER A 8 -37.64 31.55 -2.44
CA SER A 8 -36.99 30.56 -1.60
C SER A 8 -35.59 30.26 -2.14
N SER A 9 -34.56 30.60 -1.37
CA SER A 9 -33.18 30.20 -1.64
C SER A 9 -33.02 28.70 -1.42
N LEU A 10 -33.03 27.93 -2.51
CA LEU A 10 -32.54 26.55 -2.53
C LEU A 10 -31.03 26.59 -2.23
N ALA A 11 -30.67 26.29 -0.99
CA ALA A 11 -29.30 25.97 -0.64
C ALA A 11 -28.92 24.68 -1.39
N ALA A 12 -28.12 24.82 -2.44
CA ALA A 12 -27.53 23.68 -3.12
C ALA A 12 -26.51 23.03 -2.18
N LEU A 13 -26.88 21.91 -1.56
CA LEU A 13 -25.91 21.01 -0.95
C LEU A 13 -25.07 20.40 -2.08
N ALA A 14 -23.93 21.02 -2.37
CA ALA A 14 -22.88 20.36 -3.12
C ALA A 14 -22.26 19.29 -2.21
N ALA A 15 -22.76 18.06 -2.32
CA ALA A 15 -22.05 16.90 -1.81
C ALA A 15 -20.78 16.73 -2.67
N ALA A 16 -19.66 17.28 -2.21
CA ALA A 16 -18.36 16.93 -2.76
C ALA A 16 -18.11 15.47 -2.37
N ALA A 17 -18.31 14.55 -3.32
CA ALA A 17 -17.79 13.19 -3.18
C ALA A 17 -16.29 13.31 -2.94
N ALA A 18 -15.81 12.84 -1.79
CA ALA A 18 -14.39 12.79 -1.51
C ALA A 18 -13.73 11.97 -2.62
N ALA A 19 -12.85 12.60 -3.41
CA ALA A 19 -12.11 11.89 -4.43
C ALA A 19 -11.23 10.84 -3.72
N GLU A 20 -11.40 9.57 -4.08
CA GLU A 20 -10.51 8.48 -3.65
C GLU A 20 -9.07 8.84 -4.03
N ARG A 21 -8.23 9.09 -3.02
CA ARG A 21 -6.81 9.39 -3.22
C ARG A 21 -6.09 8.08 -3.49
N THR A 22 -5.68 7.87 -4.74
CA THR A 22 -4.88 6.71 -5.14
C THR A 22 -3.44 7.12 -5.40
N GLU A 23 -2.50 6.22 -5.08
CA GLU A 23 -1.08 6.38 -5.35
C GLU A 23 -0.62 5.24 -6.27
N ASN A 24 0.12 5.57 -7.33
CA ASN A 24 0.71 4.58 -8.21
C ASN A 24 2.08 4.15 -7.67
N ILE A 25 2.19 2.90 -7.23
CA ILE A 25 3.46 2.33 -6.78
C ILE A 25 4.13 1.55 -7.90
N ARG A 26 5.39 1.87 -8.18
CA ARG A 26 6.23 1.09 -9.09
C ARG A 26 7.20 0.24 -8.28
N ILE A 27 7.11 -1.07 -8.48
CA ILE A 27 8.05 -2.05 -7.92
C ILE A 27 9.06 -2.43 -8.99
N SER A 28 10.35 -2.39 -8.65
CA SER A 28 11.42 -2.84 -9.53
C SER A 28 12.45 -3.68 -8.78
N LYS A 29 13.23 -4.49 -9.53
CA LYS A 29 14.29 -5.36 -8.99
C LYS A 29 13.80 -6.29 -7.86
N PHE A 30 12.57 -6.80 -7.97
CA PHE A 30 11.99 -7.69 -6.96
C PHE A 30 12.72 -9.03 -6.90
N LEU A 31 13.12 -9.42 -5.69
CA LEU A 31 13.86 -10.63 -5.40
C LEU A 31 13.33 -11.27 -4.11
N VAL A 32 13.15 -12.59 -4.17
CA VAL A 32 12.88 -13.42 -3.00
C VAL A 32 13.91 -14.54 -2.95
N ARG A 33 14.67 -14.61 -1.85
CA ARG A 33 15.51 -15.78 -1.55
C ARG A 33 14.72 -16.73 -0.67
N LYS A 34 14.44 -17.92 -1.18
CA LYS A 34 13.74 -18.99 -0.46
C LYS A 34 14.63 -20.20 -0.26
N ASN A 35 14.46 -20.87 0.87
CA ASN A 35 14.99 -22.20 1.10
C ASN A 35 13.81 -23.18 1.11
N ALA A 36 13.85 -24.17 0.22
CA ALA A 36 12.92 -25.28 0.25
C ALA A 36 13.46 -26.36 1.21
N ALA A 37 12.60 -26.83 2.10
CA ALA A 37 12.85 -27.95 2.98
C ALA A 37 11.62 -28.89 2.99
N PRO A 38 11.77 -30.16 3.41
CA PRO A 38 10.66 -31.11 3.42
C PRO A 38 9.45 -30.67 4.26
N ASP A 39 9.68 -29.82 5.26
CA ASP A 39 8.69 -29.26 6.18
C ASP A 39 8.09 -27.91 5.72
N GLY A 40 8.59 -27.34 4.62
CA GLY A 40 8.03 -26.14 4.01
C GLY A 40 9.04 -25.24 3.30
N THR A 41 8.55 -24.07 2.86
CA THR A 41 9.38 -23.03 2.27
C THR A 41 9.64 -21.94 3.31
N THR A 42 10.91 -21.71 3.63
CA THR A 42 11.31 -20.57 4.47
C THR A 42 11.81 -19.43 3.58
N ILE A 43 11.28 -18.23 3.79
CA ILE A 43 11.78 -17.03 3.14
C ILE A 43 12.98 -16.51 3.92
N ARG A 44 14.12 -16.34 3.24
CA ARG A 44 15.36 -15.83 3.82
C ARG A 44 15.55 -14.34 3.58
N VAL A 45 15.17 -13.86 2.41
CA VAL A 45 15.27 -12.44 2.05
C VAL A 45 14.12 -12.07 1.12
N VAL A 46 13.53 -10.90 1.35
CA VAL A 46 12.75 -10.17 0.35
C VAL A 46 13.44 -8.85 0.11
N ASP A 47 13.66 -8.50 -1.15
CA ASP A 47 14.32 -7.26 -1.55
C ASP A 47 13.65 -6.69 -2.80
N PHE A 48 13.44 -5.38 -2.82
CA PHE A 48 12.99 -4.65 -4.01
C PHE A 48 13.26 -3.15 -3.90
N LYS A 49 13.03 -2.46 -5.02
CA LYS A 49 12.99 -1.01 -5.10
C LYS A 49 11.56 -0.51 -5.29
N LEU A 50 11.20 0.54 -4.56
CA LEU A 50 9.90 1.19 -4.61
C LEU A 50 10.06 2.64 -5.09
N ASP A 51 9.25 3.00 -6.09
CA ASP A 51 8.93 4.39 -6.42
C ASP A 51 7.46 4.66 -6.11
N GLY A 52 7.18 5.79 -5.48
CA GLY A 52 5.86 6.29 -5.13
C GLY A 52 5.86 7.82 -5.10
N ASP A 53 4.83 8.41 -4.52
CA ASP A 53 4.69 9.86 -4.42
C ASP A 53 5.75 10.50 -3.51
N ASP A 54 6.16 9.80 -2.43
CA ASP A 54 7.16 10.26 -1.45
C ASP A 54 8.43 9.39 -1.44
N ALA A 55 8.72 8.70 -2.55
CA ALA A 55 9.88 7.82 -2.66
C ALA A 55 10.36 7.64 -4.11
N HIS A 56 11.68 7.69 -4.31
CA HIS A 56 12.33 7.34 -5.58
C HIS A 56 13.47 6.35 -5.33
N GLY A 57 13.36 5.14 -5.87
CA GLY A 57 14.34 4.08 -5.73
C GLY A 57 14.56 3.60 -4.28
N LEU A 58 13.55 3.74 -3.43
CA LEU A 58 13.60 3.35 -2.02
C LEU A 58 13.85 1.84 -1.89
N GLY A 59 14.86 1.47 -1.10
CA GLY A 59 15.14 0.06 -0.81
C GLY A 59 14.18 -0.50 0.24
N CYS A 60 13.49 -1.58 -0.12
CA CYS A 60 12.64 -2.34 0.79
C CYS A 60 13.24 -3.74 0.95
N THR A 61 13.86 -3.98 2.10
CA THR A 61 14.54 -5.24 2.39
C THR A 61 14.11 -5.77 3.76
N VAL A 62 13.84 -7.08 3.83
CA VAL A 62 13.68 -7.79 5.11
C VAL A 62 14.44 -9.11 5.05
N GLN A 63 15.13 -9.43 6.14
CA GLN A 63 15.82 -10.71 6.32
C GLN A 63 15.01 -11.61 7.23
N ALA A 64 14.95 -12.88 6.87
CA ALA A 64 14.25 -13.95 7.58
C ALA A 64 12.88 -13.53 8.14
N PRO A 65 11.95 -13.04 7.29
CA PRO A 65 10.64 -12.60 7.77
C PRO A 65 9.92 -13.77 8.45
N ALA A 66 9.69 -13.65 9.76
CA ALA A 66 9.04 -14.69 10.57
C ALA A 66 7.56 -14.92 10.21
N TYR A 67 7.00 -14.02 9.41
CA TYR A 67 5.58 -13.91 9.14
C TYR A 67 5.15 -14.60 7.83
N TYR A 68 6.03 -15.25 7.08
CA TYR A 68 5.62 -16.02 5.89
C TYR A 68 5.35 -17.50 6.25
N PRO A 69 4.25 -18.12 5.77
CA PRO A 69 3.28 -17.63 4.76
C PRO A 69 2.03 -16.94 5.35
N LYS A 70 1.99 -16.64 6.66
CA LYS A 70 0.83 -16.03 7.35
C LYS A 70 1.19 -14.65 7.91
N PRO A 71 1.11 -13.57 7.12
CA PRO A 71 1.67 -12.29 7.53
C PRO A 71 0.82 -11.64 8.62
N SER A 72 1.32 -11.68 9.86
CA SER A 72 0.77 -10.94 11.00
C SER A 72 1.45 -9.58 11.20
N GLU A 73 2.57 -9.35 10.51
CA GLU A 73 3.44 -8.18 10.65
C GLU A 73 3.79 -7.60 9.28
N VAL A 74 4.12 -6.31 9.26
CA VAL A 74 4.59 -5.62 8.06
C VAL A 74 5.96 -4.98 8.35
N SER A 75 6.85 -5.05 7.37
CA SER A 75 8.23 -4.54 7.46
C SER A 75 8.32 -3.13 6.91
N THR A 76 8.99 -2.22 7.62
CA THR A 76 9.24 -0.85 7.15
C THR A 76 10.36 -0.84 6.12
N CYS A 77 10.18 -0.08 5.03
CA CYS A 77 11.22 0.15 4.04
C CYS A 77 12.22 1.20 4.57
N GLY A 78 13.34 0.74 5.13
CA GLY A 78 14.34 1.63 5.75
C GLY A 78 13.75 2.44 6.90
N SER A 79 13.95 3.76 6.88
CA SER A 79 13.36 4.72 7.83
C SER A 79 12.17 5.50 7.25
N SER A 80 11.59 5.03 6.13
CA SER A 80 10.49 5.71 5.45
C SER A 80 9.12 5.41 6.08
N LYS A 81 8.09 6.08 5.56
CA LYS A 81 6.68 5.79 5.87
C LYS A 81 6.07 4.66 5.03
N TYR A 82 6.84 4.11 4.09
CA TYR A 82 6.42 2.94 3.32
C TYR A 82 6.71 1.65 4.09
N ARG A 83 5.75 0.73 4.06
CA ARG A 83 5.85 -0.59 4.67
C ARG A 83 5.34 -1.63 3.70
N PHE A 84 5.75 -2.88 3.89
CA PHE A 84 5.29 -3.98 3.06
C PHE A 84 5.11 -5.29 3.83
N ALA A 85 4.32 -6.18 3.26
CA ALA A 85 4.28 -7.59 3.64
C ALA A 85 4.31 -8.48 2.39
N LEU A 86 5.06 -9.57 2.48
CA LEU A 86 5.07 -10.64 1.49
C LEU A 86 4.01 -11.68 1.85
N HIS A 87 3.12 -11.97 0.91
CA HIS A 87 2.08 -12.98 1.01
C HIS A 87 2.27 -14.04 -0.09
N PRO A 88 1.71 -15.25 0.07
CA PRO A 88 1.46 -16.12 -1.07
C PRO A 88 0.62 -15.38 -2.11
N GLY A 89 0.95 -15.54 -3.40
CA GLY A 89 0.08 -15.06 -4.48
C GLY A 89 -1.06 -16.04 -4.77
N ASN A 90 -2.10 -15.56 -5.45
CA ASN A 90 -3.19 -16.41 -5.94
C ASN A 90 -2.83 -17.03 -7.30
N ASP A 91 -2.42 -16.19 -8.26
CA ASP A 91 -2.02 -16.60 -9.62
C ASP A 91 -0.50 -16.57 -9.84
N THR A 92 0.24 -16.09 -8.84
CA THR A 92 1.70 -15.98 -8.83
C THR A 92 2.23 -16.59 -7.53
N GLU A 93 3.53 -16.89 -7.46
CA GLU A 93 4.09 -17.46 -6.24
C GLU A 93 3.99 -16.48 -5.05
N PHE A 94 4.17 -15.17 -5.31
CA PHE A 94 4.23 -14.13 -4.29
C PHE A 94 3.34 -12.95 -4.62
N SER A 95 2.71 -12.38 -3.60
CA SER A 95 2.05 -11.07 -3.67
C SER A 95 2.65 -10.11 -2.64
N LEU A 96 2.76 -8.83 -3.01
CA LEU A 96 3.18 -7.76 -2.12
C LEU A 96 1.97 -6.94 -1.71
N ARG A 97 1.84 -6.69 -0.40
CA ARG A 97 0.99 -5.62 0.12
C ARG A 97 1.86 -4.45 0.49
N ILE A 98 1.54 -3.27 -0.03
CA ILE A 98 2.28 -2.03 0.20
C ILE A 98 1.39 -1.10 1.02
N TYR A 99 1.99 -0.43 1.99
CA TYR A 99 1.35 0.52 2.89
C TYR A 99 2.14 1.81 2.87
N HIS A 100 1.45 2.95 2.87
CA HIS A 100 2.04 4.28 2.98
C HIS A 100 1.27 5.06 4.05
N GLU A 101 1.95 5.47 5.12
CA GLU A 101 1.36 6.35 6.13
C GLU A 101 1.41 7.81 5.64
N THR A 102 0.25 8.42 5.40
CA THR A 102 0.11 9.78 4.85
C THR A 102 -0.18 10.85 5.92
N GLY A 103 -0.11 10.47 7.21
CA GLY A 103 -0.47 11.31 8.35
C GLY A 103 -1.80 10.88 9.00
N LEU A 104 -2.41 11.80 9.75
CA LEU A 104 -3.72 11.56 10.39
C LEU A 104 -4.82 11.76 9.35
N ALA A 105 -5.75 10.80 9.29
CA ALA A 105 -7.00 10.89 8.55
C ALA A 105 -7.99 11.84 9.24
#